data_AF-A0A967SWY6-F1
#
_entry.id   AF-A0A967SWY6-F1
#
_cell.length_a   1.000
_cell.length_b   1.000
_cell.length_c   1.000
_cell.angle_alpha   90.00
_cell.angle_beta   90.00
_cell.angle_gamma   90.00
#
_symmetry.space_group_name_H-M   'P 1'
#
loop_
_entity.id
_entity.type
_entity.pdbx_description
1 polymer ?
#
loop_
_entity_poly.entity_id
_entity_poly.type
_entity_poly.pdbx_seq_one_letter_code
_entity_poly.pdbx_strand_id
1 'polypeptide(L)'
;LVDRFDAVSYVRLTQAMDSHDIRRSRPRFQEILSALTIPIVVVGIDSDMLYPAGECQELAKLLPNGRYEEISSPHGHDAFLIEFGQLNPIVQSLQTELSEQPV
;
A
#
# COMPACT_ATOMS: atom_id res chain seq x y z
N LEU A 1 25.06 -5.59 -9.50
CA LEU A 1 24.04 -5.95 -8.49
C LEU A 1 24.69 -6.54 -7.23
N VAL A 2 25.58 -7.53 -7.40
CA VAL A 2 26.29 -8.21 -6.28
C VAL A 2 27.04 -7.25 -5.35
N ASP A 3 27.58 -6.14 -5.85
CA ASP A 3 28.29 -5.15 -5.01
C ASP A 3 27.37 -4.16 -4.28
N ARG A 4 26.07 -4.16 -4.56
CA ARG A 4 25.09 -3.18 -4.03
C ARG A 4 23.98 -3.82 -3.20
N PHE A 5 23.88 -5.14 -3.20
CA PHE A 5 22.90 -5.87 -2.40
C PHE A 5 23.38 -7.28 -2.06
N ASP A 6 23.24 -7.66 -0.80
CA ASP A 6 23.66 -8.97 -0.30
C ASP A 6 22.60 -10.05 -0.59
N ALA A 7 23.06 -11.23 -1.04
CA ALA A 7 22.18 -12.33 -1.42
C ALA A 7 21.43 -12.92 -0.22
N VAL A 8 22.05 -12.98 0.96
CA VAL A 8 21.38 -13.46 2.18
C VAL A 8 20.27 -12.49 2.57
N SER A 9 20.54 -11.19 2.50
CA SER A 9 19.56 -10.13 2.74
C SER A 9 18.38 -10.23 1.76
N TYR A 10 18.64 -10.50 0.48
CA TYR A 10 17.58 -10.74 -0.50
C TYR A 10 16.66 -11.88 -0.08
N VAL A 11 17.21 -13.05 0.25
CA VAL A 11 16.41 -14.20 0.71
C VAL A 11 15.59 -13.85 1.95
N ARG A 12 16.17 -13.15 2.92
CA ARG A 12 15.47 -12.78 4.16
C ARG A 12 14.32 -11.81 3.91
N LEU A 13 14.52 -10.82 3.04
CA LEU A 13 13.47 -9.86 2.71
C LEU A 13 12.35 -10.51 1.89
N THR A 14 12.69 -11.39 0.93
CA THR A 14 11.69 -12.16 0.20
C THR A 14 10.86 -13.04 1.14
N GLN A 15 11.49 -13.74 2.09
CA GLN A 15 10.76 -14.51 3.12
C GLN A 15 9.84 -13.63 3.98
N ALA A 16 10.27 -12.40 4.28
CA ALA A 16 9.42 -11.46 5.02
C ALA A 16 8.20 -11.03 4.20
N MET A 17 8.37 -10.76 2.90
CA MET A 17 7.27 -10.46 1.98
C MET A 17 6.32 -11.65 1.81
N ASP A 18 6.86 -12.85 1.56
CA ASP A 18 6.06 -14.10 1.39
C ASP A 18 5.23 -14.43 2.62
N SER A 19 5.73 -14.08 3.82
CA SER A 19 5.05 -14.35 5.09
C SER A 19 4.15 -13.21 5.57
N HIS A 20 3.99 -12.14 4.79
CA HIS A 20 3.15 -11.01 5.17
C HIS A 20 1.68 -11.46 5.33
N ASP A 21 1.18 -11.45 6.56
CA ASP A 21 -0.24 -11.66 6.87
C ASP A 21 -0.59 -10.89 8.15
N ILE A 22 -1.40 -9.83 8.01
CA ILE A 22 -1.81 -8.99 9.14
C ILE A 22 -2.74 -9.72 10.11
N ARG A 23 -3.30 -10.88 9.75
CA ARG A 23 -4.21 -11.70 10.56
C ARG A 23 -3.47 -12.70 11.45
N ARG A 24 -2.15 -12.84 11.31
CA ARG A 24 -1.35 -13.79 12.08
C ARG A 24 -1.63 -13.60 13.58
N SER A 25 -2.21 -14.62 14.20
CA SER A 25 -2.59 -14.64 15.62
C SER A 25 -3.57 -13.52 16.03
N ARG A 26 -4.40 -13.04 15.11
CA ARG A 26 -5.36 -11.93 15.29
C ARG A 26 -6.77 -12.34 14.79
N PRO A 27 -7.80 -11.50 15.02
CA PRO A 27 -9.16 -11.77 14.55
C PRO A 27 -9.29 -11.79 13.02
N ARG A 28 -10.52 -11.94 12.52
CA ARG A 28 -10.77 -12.01 11.07
C ARG A 28 -10.32 -10.73 10.37
N PHE A 29 -9.94 -10.85 9.10
CA PHE A 29 -9.43 -9.73 8.29
C PHE A 29 -10.29 -8.47 8.39
N GLN A 30 -11.61 -8.62 8.22
CA GLN A 30 -12.56 -7.51 8.25
C GLN A 30 -12.62 -6.82 9.61
N GLU A 31 -12.49 -7.58 10.72
CA GLU A 31 -12.50 -7.03 12.08
C GLU A 31 -11.24 -6.19 12.35
N ILE A 32 -10.10 -6.61 11.80
CA ILE A 32 -8.84 -5.85 11.89
C ILE A 32 -8.97 -4.54 11.12
N LEU A 33 -9.45 -4.60 9.87
CA LEU A 33 -9.57 -3.41 9.02
C LEU A 33 -10.64 -2.43 9.53
N SER A 34 -11.76 -2.93 10.05
CA SER A 34 -12.82 -2.09 10.61
C SER A 34 -12.41 -1.35 11.88
N ALA A 35 -11.36 -1.82 12.58
CA ALA A 35 -10.81 -1.16 13.75
C ALA A 35 -9.85 0.00 13.40
N LEU A 36 -9.46 0.14 12.12
CA LEU A 36 -8.60 1.23 11.66
C LEU A 36 -9.42 2.50 11.46
N THR A 37 -9.40 3.37 12.46
CA THR A 37 -10.16 4.64 12.46
C THR A 37 -9.38 5.82 11.87
N ILE A 38 -8.08 5.66 11.59
CA ILE A 38 -7.27 6.69 10.95
C ILE A 38 -7.62 6.81 9.44
N PRO A 39 -7.46 7.99 8.82
CA PRO A 39 -7.55 8.15 7.37
C PRO A 39 -6.49 7.28 6.70
N ILE A 40 -6.90 6.53 5.68
CA ILE A 40 -6.00 5.67 4.90
C ILE A 40 -6.28 5.88 3.42
N VAL A 41 -5.22 6.05 2.64
CA VAL A 41 -5.29 5.99 1.17
C VAL A 41 -4.64 4.70 0.71
N VAL A 42 -5.38 3.91 -0.05
CA VAL A 42 -4.82 2.77 -0.78
C VAL A 42 -4.58 3.23 -2.21
N VAL A 43 -3.33 3.16 -2.67
CA VAL A 43 -2.95 3.57 -4.01
C VAL A 43 -2.67 2.32 -4.84
N GLY A 44 -3.45 2.11 -5.90
CA GLY A 44 -3.20 1.08 -6.90
C GLY A 44 -2.50 1.63 -8.14
N ILE A 45 -1.97 0.75 -8.97
CA ILE A 45 -1.45 1.08 -10.30
C ILE A 45 -2.16 0.18 -11.31
N ASP A 46 -2.72 0.77 -12.37
CA ASP A 46 -3.58 0.07 -13.35
C ASP A 46 -2.90 -1.13 -14.03
N SER A 47 -1.58 -1.09 -14.20
CA SER A 47 -0.77 -2.12 -14.84
C SER A 47 0.03 -3.01 -13.88
N ASP A 48 -0.12 -2.86 -12.56
CA ASP A 48 0.61 -3.68 -11.58
C ASP A 48 0.15 -5.15 -11.62
N MET A 49 1.13 -6.04 -11.80
CA MET A 49 0.92 -7.49 -11.81
C MET A 49 1.33 -8.17 -10.51
N LEU A 50 2.11 -7.51 -9.64
CA LEU A 50 2.54 -8.02 -8.34
C LEU A 50 1.49 -7.74 -7.25
N TYR A 51 0.91 -6.54 -7.28
CA TYR A 51 -0.16 -6.12 -6.37
C TYR A 51 -1.31 -5.52 -7.19
N PRO A 52 -2.22 -6.36 -7.72
CA PRO A 52 -3.22 -5.92 -8.67
C PRO A 52 -4.15 -4.83 -8.11
N ALA A 53 -4.44 -3.82 -8.93
CA ALA A 53 -5.33 -2.70 -8.58
C ALA A 53 -6.69 -3.15 -8.00
N GLY A 54 -7.25 -4.25 -8.52
CA GLY A 54 -8.51 -4.81 -8.01
C GLY A 54 -8.44 -5.20 -6.53
N GLU A 55 -7.33 -5.79 -6.07
CA GLU A 55 -7.14 -6.16 -4.67
C GLU A 55 -6.97 -4.92 -3.79
N CYS A 56 -6.30 -3.88 -4.29
CA CYS A 56 -6.19 -2.58 -3.62
C CYS A 56 -7.57 -1.90 -3.45
N GLN A 57 -8.42 -1.96 -4.47
CA GLN A 57 -9.79 -1.45 -4.41
C GLN A 57 -10.64 -2.21 -3.38
N GLU A 58 -10.50 -3.53 -3.31
CA GLU A 58 -11.17 -4.35 -2.29
C GLU A 58 -10.71 -4.00 -0.88
N LEU A 59 -9.40 -3.82 -0.68
CA LEU A 59 -8.84 -3.39 0.60
C LEU A 59 -9.40 -2.03 1.04
N ALA A 60 -9.43 -1.04 0.13
CA ALA A 60 -9.96 0.29 0.42
C ALA A 60 -11.42 0.25 0.88
N LYS A 61 -12.25 -0.61 0.27
CA LYS A 61 -13.68 -0.77 0.63
C LYS A 61 -13.89 -1.32 2.04
N LEU A 62 -12.91 -2.03 2.60
CA LEU A 62 -13.01 -2.61 3.95
C LEU A 62 -12.54 -1.66 5.06
N LEU A 63 -11.92 -0.53 4.69
CA LEU A 63 -11.42 0.47 5.62
C LEU A 63 -12.49 1.54 5.88
N PRO A 64 -12.90 1.80 7.14
CA PRO A 64 -13.98 2.75 7.45
C PRO A 64 -13.74 4.17 6.92
N ASN A 65 -12.49 4.64 7.04
CA ASN A 65 -12.03 5.94 6.54
C ASN A 65 -11.01 5.75 5.41
N GLY A 66 -11.17 4.67 4.64
CA GLY A 66 -10.34 4.37 3.49
C GLY A 66 -10.84 5.05 2.22
N ARG A 67 -9.90 5.51 1.39
CA ARG A 67 -10.19 5.80 -0.01
C ARG A 67 -9.20 5.11 -0.94
N TYR A 68 -9.62 4.96 -2.19
CA TYR A 68 -8.80 4.42 -3.27
C TYR A 68 -8.38 5.54 -4.21
N GLU A 69 -7.12 5.55 -4.58
CA GLU A 69 -6.55 6.37 -5.65
C GLU A 69 -5.78 5.45 -6.61
N GLU A 70 -5.68 5.84 -7.88
CA GLU A 70 -5.04 5.00 -8.90
C GLU A 70 -4.03 5.80 -9.71
N ILE A 71 -2.85 5.24 -9.89
CA ILE A 71 -1.82 5.74 -10.80
C ILE A 71 -1.99 5.02 -12.14
N SER A 72 -2.13 5.77 -13.22
CA SER A 72 -2.07 5.18 -14.56
C SER A 72 -0.65 5.26 -15.09
N SER A 73 -0.06 4.11 -15.40
CA SER A 73 1.32 4.04 -15.89
C SER A 73 1.58 2.71 -16.60
N PRO A 74 2.36 2.67 -17.69
CA PRO A 74 2.75 1.40 -18.32
C PRO A 74 3.88 0.67 -17.54
N HIS A 75 4.42 1.27 -16.47
CA HIS A 75 5.59 0.77 -15.76
C HIS A 75 5.29 -0.32 -14.71
N GLY A 76 4.03 -0.76 -14.58
CA GLY A 76 3.63 -1.75 -13.60
C GLY A 76 3.93 -1.29 -12.18
N HIS A 77 4.30 -2.24 -11.32
CA HIS A 77 4.64 -1.98 -9.92
C HIS A 77 5.63 -0.81 -9.75
N ASP A 78 6.66 -0.72 -10.58
CA ASP A 78 7.70 0.30 -10.44
C ASP A 78 7.18 1.74 -10.60
N ALA A 79 5.94 1.94 -11.07
CA ALA A 79 5.33 3.26 -11.18
C ALA A 79 5.30 4.04 -9.85
N PHE A 80 5.25 3.38 -8.68
CA PHE A 80 5.33 4.09 -7.39
C PHE A 80 6.69 4.78 -7.15
N LEU A 81 7.74 4.40 -7.89
CA LEU A 81 9.08 5.02 -7.85
C LEU A 81 9.32 6.00 -9.02
N ILE A 82 8.35 6.16 -9.93
CA ILE A 82 8.51 6.89 -11.18
C ILE A 82 7.49 8.04 -11.27
N GLU A 83 6.22 7.77 -11.00
CA GLU A 83 5.09 8.66 -11.26
C GLU A 83 4.87 9.68 -10.14
N PHE A 84 5.93 10.38 -9.72
CA PHE A 84 5.87 11.38 -8.64
C PHE A 84 4.84 12.49 -8.88
N GLY A 85 4.56 12.82 -10.16
CA GLY A 85 3.53 13.80 -10.52
C GLY A 85 2.11 13.38 -10.10
N GLN A 86 1.83 12.08 -10.08
CA GLN A 86 0.55 11.51 -9.63
C GLN A 86 0.59 11.18 -8.13
N LEU A 87 1.69 10.60 -7.65
CA LEU A 87 1.82 10.14 -6.27
C LEU A 87 1.93 11.28 -5.24
N ASN A 88 2.68 12.34 -5.54
CA ASN A 88 2.92 13.41 -4.57
C ASN A 88 1.64 14.15 -4.14
N PRO A 89 0.73 14.55 -5.05
CA PRO A 89 -0.54 15.15 -4.66
C PRO A 89 -1.39 14.25 -3.75
N ILE A 90 -1.41 12.94 -4.01
CA ILE A 90 -2.13 11.95 -3.20
C ILE A 90 -1.58 11.96 -1.76
N VAL A 91 -0.26 11.87 -1.61
CA VAL A 91 0.39 11.87 -0.30
C VAL A 91 0.19 13.20 0.44
N GLN A 92 0.27 14.34 -0.27
CA GLN A 92 0.05 15.67 0.31
C GLN A 92 -1.40 15.86 0.80
N SER A 93 -2.38 15.34 0.08
CA SER A 93 -3.78 15.33 0.53
C SER A 93 -3.93 14.56 1.84
N LEU A 94 -3.38 13.35 1.92
CA LEU A 94 -3.43 12.53 3.14
C LEU A 94 -2.72 13.22 4.31
N GLN A 95 -1.56 13.86 4.09
CA GLN A 95 -0.85 14.61 5.12
C GLN A 95 -1.67 15.78 5.68
N THR A 96 -2.43 16.46 4.81
CA THR A 96 -3.32 17.56 5.20
C THR A 96 -4.46 17.02 6.07
N GLU A 97 -5.12 15.95 5.65
CA GLU A 97 -6.20 15.29 6.42
C GLU A 97 -5.74 14.82 7.80
N LEU A 98 -4.53 14.24 7.89
CA LEU A 98 -3.95 13.81 9.16
C LEU A 98 -3.62 14.99 10.08
N SER A 99 -3.27 16.15 9.54
CA SER A 99 -2.94 17.35 10.31
C SER A 99 -4.18 18.03 10.89
N GLU A 100 -5.35 17.81 10.30
CA GLU A 100 -6.63 18.38 10.73
C GLU A 100 -7.37 17.52 11.78
N GLN A 101 -6.86 16.32 12.10
CA GLN A 101 -7.48 15.45 13.10
C GLN A 101 -7.25 15.97 14.53
N PRO A 102 -8.29 16.10 15.36
CA PRO A 102 -8.12 16.43 16.77
C PRO A 102 -7.39 15.29 17.51
N VAL A 103 -6.41 15.66 18.33
CA VAL A 103 -5.63 14.76 19.22
C VAL A 103 -6.53 14.10 20.27
#